data_AF-A0A444Z6D8-F1
#
_entry.id   AF-A0A444Z6D8-F1
#
_cell.length_a   1.000
_cell.length_b   1.000
_cell.length_c   1.000
_cell.angle_alpha   90.00
_cell.angle_beta   90.00
_cell.angle_gamma   90.00
#
_symmetry.space_group_name_H-M   'P 1'
#
loop_
_entity.id
_entity.type
_entity.pdbx_description
1 polymer ?
#
loop_
_entity_poly.entity_id
_entity_poly.type
_entity_poly.pdbx_seq_one_letter_code
_entity_poly.pdbx_strand_id
1 'polypeptide(L)'
;MDLDDCIVQLENEKQETLEQHAKRPCIRGNTSSEEEEEEGKVVEDTAASDEEEEEEETEVDTDSDSDSEYVQFTPRRLMTDEEIREHRRQVAESKGFDVDWFEGILPGSIKPYTLTEANRPPLIEFSKQALKVYNESNNTTFIFEKLIKSNAQCVAGTMFYITFGAQSGNIHGIFRARVWKKIMDEGSQVMSCEKYIEEHV
;
A
#
# COMPACT_ATOMS: atom_id res chain seq x y z
N MET A 1 36.63 -33.35 14.83
CA MET A 1 35.26 -32.90 14.59
C MET A 1 35.17 -32.74 13.10
N ASP A 2 34.45 -33.66 12.46
CA ASP A 2 34.36 -33.75 11.00
C ASP A 2 33.38 -32.67 10.48
N LEU A 3 33.60 -32.18 9.26
CA LEU A 3 32.78 -31.09 8.69
C LEU A 3 31.28 -31.43 8.67
N ASP A 4 30.96 -32.72 8.53
CA ASP A 4 29.59 -33.22 8.50
C ASP A 4 28.89 -33.07 9.86
N ASP A 5 29.61 -33.20 10.98
CA ASP A 5 29.05 -32.96 12.32
C ASP A 5 28.69 -31.49 12.55
N CYS A 6 29.47 -30.57 11.98
CA CYS A 6 29.19 -29.13 12.07
C CYS A 6 27.94 -28.73 11.27
N ILE A 7 27.71 -29.36 10.11
CA ILE A 7 26.53 -29.08 9.27
C ILE A 7 25.27 -29.56 9.99
N VAL A 8 25.30 -30.76 10.57
CA VAL A 8 24.17 -31.31 11.33
C VAL A 8 23.85 -30.46 12.57
N GLN A 9 24.85 -29.92 13.25
CA GLN A 9 24.65 -29.00 14.37
C GLN A 9 23.97 -27.69 13.96
N LEU A 10 24.43 -27.08 12.87
CA LEU A 10 23.84 -25.84 12.34
C LEU A 10 22.40 -26.02 11.85
N GLU A 11 22.09 -27.17 11.26
CA GLU A 11 20.73 -27.49 10.81
C GLU A 11 19.78 -27.69 12.00
N ASN A 12 20.23 -28.37 13.06
CA ASN A 12 19.45 -28.56 14.29
C ASN A 12 19.18 -27.22 15.01
N GLU A 13 20.18 -26.34 15.14
CA GLU A 13 20.01 -25.00 15.73
C GLU A 13 19.03 -24.13 14.92
N LYS A 14 19.06 -24.24 13.59
CA LYS A 14 18.13 -23.53 12.70
C LYS A 14 16.70 -24.06 12.86
N GLN A 15 16.53 -25.35 13.13
CA GLN A 15 15.22 -25.98 13.31
C GLN A 15 14.61 -25.65 14.69
N GLU A 16 15.43 -25.60 15.74
CA GLU A 16 15.02 -25.18 17.09
C GLU A 16 14.60 -23.70 17.13
N THR A 17 15.31 -22.82 16.43
CA THR A 17 14.95 -21.39 16.36
C THR A 17 13.65 -21.13 15.60
N LEU A 18 13.35 -21.93 14.55
CA LEU A 18 12.08 -21.89 13.82
C LEU A 18 10.89 -22.37 14.68
N GLU A 19 11.08 -23.40 15.49
CA GLU A 19 10.04 -23.88 16.42
C GLU A 19 9.77 -22.89 17.57
N GLN A 20 10.81 -22.23 18.10
CA GLN A 20 10.63 -21.21 19.15
C GLN A 20 9.87 -19.98 18.62
N HIS A 21 10.11 -19.60 17.36
CA HIS A 21 9.35 -18.54 16.67
C HIS A 21 7.88 -18.94 16.45
N ALA A 22 7.61 -20.21 16.15
CA ALA A 22 6.24 -20.71 15.94
C ALA A 22 5.42 -20.86 17.24
N LYS A 23 6.07 -20.90 18.41
CA LYS A 23 5.42 -21.04 19.74
C LYS A 23 5.13 -19.71 20.44
N ARG A 24 5.41 -18.56 19.80
CA ARG A 24 5.05 -17.24 20.38
C ARG A 24 3.55 -16.97 20.19
N PRO A 25 2.75 -16.85 21.27
CA PRO A 25 1.35 -16.51 21.14
C PRO A 25 1.20 -15.05 20.69
N CYS A 26 0.35 -14.81 19.70
CA CYS A 26 -0.10 -13.47 19.34
C CYS A 26 -0.88 -12.87 20.52
N ILE A 27 -0.29 -11.92 21.22
CA ILE A 27 -0.98 -11.15 22.27
C ILE A 27 -1.98 -10.23 21.57
N ARG A 28 -3.23 -10.69 21.50
CA ARG A 28 -4.40 -9.90 21.11
C ARG A 28 -4.90 -9.22 22.38
N GLY A 29 -4.69 -7.91 22.49
CA GLY A 29 -5.14 -7.12 23.63
C GLY A 29 -6.66 -7.03 23.66
N ASN A 30 -7.29 -7.88 24.48
CA ASN A 30 -8.59 -7.63 25.07
C ASN A 30 -8.38 -7.60 26.58
N THR A 31 -8.54 -6.43 27.19
CA THR A 31 -8.62 -6.31 28.65
C THR A 31 -9.99 -6.80 29.08
N SER A 32 -10.05 -7.94 29.77
CA SER A 32 -11.16 -8.31 30.62
C SER A 32 -10.59 -9.07 31.81
N SER A 33 -10.81 -8.55 33.01
CA SER A 33 -10.59 -9.25 34.27
C SER A 33 -11.96 -9.55 34.88
N GLU A 34 -12.32 -10.83 34.80
CA GLU A 34 -12.99 -11.71 35.78
C GLU A 34 -13.82 -11.03 36.89
N GLU A 35 -15.15 -11.21 36.92
CA GLU A 35 -15.97 -12.31 37.51
C GLU A 35 -16.40 -11.99 38.94
N GLU A 36 -17.72 -11.91 39.19
CA GLU A 36 -18.42 -12.59 40.29
C GLU A 36 -19.96 -12.48 40.13
N GLU A 37 -20.64 -13.58 40.49
CA GLU A 37 -22.08 -13.82 40.47
C GLU A 37 -22.77 -13.29 41.74
N GLU A 38 -23.99 -12.75 41.67
CA GLU A 38 -25.19 -13.25 42.39
C GLU A 38 -26.41 -12.32 42.30
N GLU A 39 -27.57 -12.98 42.14
CA GLU A 39 -28.97 -12.69 42.51
C GLU A 39 -29.59 -11.28 42.47
N GLY A 40 -30.85 -11.27 42.00
CA GLY A 40 -31.61 -10.08 41.67
C GLY A 40 -32.35 -9.41 42.82
N LYS A 41 -32.84 -8.19 42.55
CA LYS A 41 -34.04 -7.63 43.19
C LYS A 41 -34.60 -6.45 42.38
N VAL A 42 -35.89 -6.51 42.17
CA VAL A 42 -36.79 -5.53 41.55
C VAL A 42 -36.81 -4.23 42.38
N VAL A 43 -36.76 -3.07 41.72
CA VAL A 43 -37.47 -1.84 42.13
C VAL A 43 -37.69 -0.94 40.90
N GLU A 44 -38.97 -0.81 40.55
CA GLU A 44 -39.59 0.31 39.83
C GLU A 44 -39.57 1.56 40.70
N ASP A 45 -39.44 2.74 40.08
CA ASP A 45 -40.02 4.06 40.45
C ASP A 45 -39.47 5.09 39.44
N THR A 46 -40.13 5.40 38.32
CA THR A 46 -41.25 6.35 38.05
C THR A 46 -40.98 7.86 38.26
N ALA A 47 -41.59 8.64 37.35
CA ALA A 47 -41.74 10.11 37.22
C ALA A 47 -40.62 10.86 36.45
N ALA A 48 -40.78 11.33 35.20
CA ALA A 48 -41.76 12.23 34.55
C ALA A 48 -41.49 13.73 34.77
N SER A 49 -41.25 14.44 33.65
CA SER A 49 -41.39 15.89 33.33
C SER A 49 -40.50 16.14 32.10
N ASP A 50 -40.96 16.31 30.85
CA ASP A 50 -41.95 17.26 30.29
C ASP A 50 -41.81 18.67 30.89
N GLU A 51 -41.11 19.56 30.16
CA GLU A 51 -41.58 20.91 29.79
C GLU A 51 -40.95 21.32 28.44
N GLU A 52 -41.80 21.85 27.56
CA GLU A 52 -41.49 22.49 26.28
C GLU A 52 -41.06 23.96 26.46
N GLU A 53 -40.84 24.63 25.32
CA GLU A 53 -40.70 26.09 25.09
C GLU A 53 -39.26 26.65 25.30
N GLU A 54 -38.69 27.49 24.44
CA GLU A 54 -39.25 28.42 23.46
C GLU A 54 -38.16 28.80 22.42
N GLU A 55 -38.61 29.29 21.26
CA GLU A 55 -37.83 29.73 20.10
C GLU A 55 -37.04 31.02 20.40
N GLU A 56 -35.78 31.10 19.96
CA GLU A 56 -35.09 32.39 19.80
C GLU A 56 -34.57 32.49 18.37
N GLU A 57 -35.35 33.14 17.52
CA GLU A 57 -34.98 33.50 16.16
C GLU A 57 -33.92 34.60 16.20
N THR A 58 -32.67 34.26 15.88
CA THR A 58 -31.67 35.27 15.53
C THR A 58 -31.61 35.36 14.02
N GLU A 59 -32.30 36.35 13.47
CA GLU A 59 -32.23 36.72 12.06
C GLU A 59 -30.84 37.29 11.77
N VAL A 60 -29.97 36.47 11.18
CA VAL A 60 -28.68 36.92 10.66
C VAL A 60 -28.82 37.03 9.14
N ASP A 61 -29.20 38.23 8.69
CA ASP A 61 -29.15 38.62 7.28
C ASP A 61 -27.68 38.65 6.83
N THR A 62 -27.19 37.52 6.31
CA THR A 62 -26.01 37.50 5.45
C THR A 62 -26.44 37.23 4.03
N ASP A 63 -26.78 38.31 3.32
CA ASP A 63 -26.77 38.35 1.86
C ASP A 63 -25.33 38.12 1.38
N SER A 64 -25.00 36.84 1.17
CA SER A 64 -23.79 36.45 0.45
C SER A 64 -24.20 35.51 -0.67
N ASP A 65 -24.59 36.10 -1.80
CA ASP A 65 -24.74 35.46 -3.12
C ASP A 65 -23.42 34.82 -3.56
N SER A 66 -23.06 33.71 -2.92
CA SER A 66 -22.03 32.81 -3.40
C SER A 66 -22.75 31.65 -4.08
N ASP A 67 -22.91 31.76 -5.39
CA ASP A 67 -23.27 30.70 -6.33
C ASP A 67 -22.22 29.58 -6.29
N SER A 68 -22.02 28.94 -5.13
CA SER A 68 -21.34 27.67 -5.06
C SER A 68 -22.38 26.62 -5.43
N GLU A 69 -22.48 26.29 -6.71
CA GLU A 69 -23.20 25.11 -7.17
C GLU A 69 -22.77 23.94 -6.28
N TYR A 70 -23.73 23.41 -5.51
CA TYR A 70 -23.49 22.23 -4.68
C TYR A 70 -23.20 21.06 -5.62
N VAL A 71 -21.91 20.82 -5.88
CA VAL A 71 -21.48 19.71 -6.72
C VAL A 71 -21.92 18.43 -6.02
N GLN A 72 -22.97 17.80 -6.57
CA GLN A 72 -23.51 16.56 -6.04
C GLN A 72 -22.38 15.54 -5.92
N PHE A 73 -21.97 15.23 -4.69
CA PHE A 73 -20.97 14.22 -4.39
C PHE A 73 -21.52 12.87 -4.85
N THR A 74 -21.23 12.50 -6.09
CA THR A 74 -21.56 11.17 -6.59
C THR A 74 -20.70 10.19 -5.79
N PRO A 75 -21.30 9.33 -4.96
CA PRO A 75 -20.52 8.37 -4.19
C PRO A 75 -19.74 7.51 -5.18
N ARG A 76 -18.41 7.54 -5.06
CA ARG A 76 -17.55 6.78 -5.96
C ARG A 76 -17.94 5.30 -5.88
N ARG A 77 -18.29 4.71 -7.02
CA ARG A 77 -18.70 3.31 -7.14
C ARG A 77 -17.58 2.38 -6.66
N LEU A 78 -17.91 1.34 -5.90
CA LEU A 78 -16.97 0.25 -5.60
C LEU A 78 -16.73 -0.60 -6.85
N MET A 79 -15.55 -1.22 -6.97
CA MET A 79 -15.33 -2.20 -8.04
C MET A 79 -16.37 -3.33 -7.96
N THR A 80 -16.85 -3.78 -9.12
CA THR A 80 -17.66 -5.00 -9.20
C THR A 80 -16.78 -6.23 -8.98
N ASP A 81 -17.39 -7.37 -8.67
CA ASP A 81 -16.65 -8.63 -8.55
C ASP A 81 -15.85 -8.97 -9.82
N GLU A 82 -16.37 -8.61 -10.99
CA GLU A 82 -15.69 -8.86 -12.26
C GLU A 82 -14.46 -7.97 -12.43
N GLU A 83 -14.58 -6.67 -12.12
CA GLU A 83 -13.44 -5.75 -12.10
C GLU A 83 -12.38 -6.18 -11.09
N ILE A 84 -12.79 -6.69 -9.92
CA ILE A 84 -11.86 -7.21 -8.90
C ILE A 84 -11.13 -8.45 -9.41
N ARG A 85 -11.82 -9.37 -10.10
CA ARG A 85 -11.19 -10.57 -10.68
C ARG A 85 -10.16 -10.19 -11.73
N GLU A 86 -10.53 -9.30 -12.64
CA GLU A 86 -9.63 -8.84 -13.70
C GLU A 86 -8.44 -8.05 -13.14
N HIS A 87 -8.68 -7.15 -12.19
CA HIS A 87 -7.62 -6.44 -11.48
C HIS A 87 -6.62 -7.40 -10.82
N ARG A 88 -7.11 -8.41 -10.10
CA ARG A 88 -6.25 -9.42 -9.46
C ARG A 88 -5.49 -10.26 -10.48
N ARG A 89 -6.10 -10.60 -11.61
CA ARG A 89 -5.45 -11.31 -12.73
C ARG A 89 -4.28 -10.49 -13.26
N GLN A 90 -4.50 -9.22 -13.59
CA GLN A 90 -3.46 -8.31 -14.10
C GLN A 90 -2.33 -8.10 -13.09
N VAL A 91 -2.66 -7.94 -11.80
CA VAL A 91 -1.65 -7.80 -10.73
C VAL A 91 -0.81 -9.08 -10.60
N ALA A 92 -1.43 -10.26 -10.66
CA ALA A 92 -0.73 -11.53 -10.53
C ALA A 92 0.20 -11.80 -11.72
N GLU A 93 -0.29 -11.59 -12.95
CA GLU A 93 0.49 -11.83 -14.17
C GLU A 93 1.64 -10.83 -14.34
N SER A 94 1.37 -9.54 -14.12
CA SER A 94 2.37 -8.48 -14.34
C SER A 94 3.21 -8.17 -13.12
N LYS A 95 2.94 -8.80 -11.97
CA LYS A 95 3.46 -8.42 -10.65
C LYS A 95 3.15 -6.95 -10.29
N GLY A 96 2.09 -6.37 -10.87
CA GLY A 96 1.63 -5.00 -10.62
C GLY A 96 2.20 -3.93 -11.55
N PHE A 97 3.07 -4.28 -12.51
CA PHE A 97 3.64 -3.33 -13.47
C PHE A 97 2.70 -2.98 -14.64
N ASP A 98 1.75 -3.87 -14.94
CA ASP A 98 0.79 -3.73 -16.04
C ASP A 98 -0.61 -3.96 -15.45
N VAL A 99 -1.25 -2.87 -15.02
CA VAL A 99 -2.60 -2.87 -14.44
C VAL A 99 -3.36 -1.71 -15.07
N ASP A 100 -4.56 -2.00 -15.58
CA ASP A 100 -5.42 -1.05 -16.26
C ASP A 100 -6.15 -0.12 -15.30
N TRP A 101 -6.77 0.90 -15.89
CA TRP A 101 -7.61 1.83 -15.15
C TRP A 101 -9.01 1.25 -14.95
N PHE A 102 -9.36 0.96 -13.70
CA PHE A 102 -10.71 0.58 -13.29
C PHE A 102 -11.40 1.76 -12.61
N GLU A 103 -12.62 2.05 -13.04
CA GLU A 103 -13.45 3.14 -12.50
C GLU A 103 -13.82 2.89 -11.04
N GLY A 104 -14.13 1.64 -10.70
CA GLY A 104 -14.45 1.25 -9.35
C GLY A 104 -13.31 1.53 -8.36
N ILE A 105 -13.67 1.88 -7.12
CA ILE A 105 -12.72 1.89 -6.01
C ILE A 105 -12.58 0.49 -5.44
N LEU A 106 -11.33 0.06 -5.30
CA LEU A 106 -10.93 -1.00 -4.40
C LEU A 106 -9.81 -0.44 -3.50
N PRO A 107 -10.03 -0.28 -2.18
CA PRO A 107 -9.00 0.21 -1.28
C PRO A 107 -7.73 -0.65 -1.35
N GLY A 108 -6.56 -0.01 -1.46
CA GLY A 108 -5.28 -0.71 -1.59
C GLY A 108 -5.03 -1.36 -2.96
N SER A 109 -5.89 -1.15 -3.97
CA SER A 109 -5.65 -1.63 -5.33
C SER A 109 -4.45 -0.93 -5.95
N ILE A 110 -3.64 -1.66 -6.71
CA ILE A 110 -2.63 -1.07 -7.62
C ILE A 110 -3.38 -0.35 -8.75
N LYS A 111 -3.02 0.91 -9.03
CA LYS A 111 -3.59 1.68 -10.15
C LYS A 111 -2.50 2.38 -10.95
N PRO A 112 -2.76 2.70 -12.24
CA PRO A 112 -1.91 3.58 -13.02
C PRO A 112 -1.62 4.88 -12.27
N TYR A 113 -0.35 5.28 -12.24
CA TYR A 113 0.10 6.50 -11.62
C TYR A 113 0.50 7.51 -12.68
N THR A 114 -0.29 8.59 -12.80
CA THR A 114 -0.14 9.58 -13.86
C THR A 114 1.21 10.31 -13.75
N LEU A 115 1.95 10.32 -14.85
CA LEU A 115 3.24 10.99 -14.98
C LEU A 115 3.05 12.49 -15.26
N THR A 116 2.64 13.24 -14.24
CA THR A 116 2.58 14.72 -14.30
C THR A 116 3.95 15.34 -14.04
N GLU A 117 4.15 16.60 -14.44
CA GLU A 117 5.41 17.33 -14.20
C GLU A 117 5.82 17.38 -12.73
N ALA A 118 4.86 17.41 -11.80
CA ALA A 118 5.13 17.39 -10.36
C ALA A 118 5.61 16.02 -9.86
N ASN A 119 5.07 14.93 -10.43
CA ASN A 119 5.30 13.57 -9.96
C ASN A 119 6.47 12.88 -10.66
N ARG A 120 6.90 13.39 -11.81
CA ARG A 120 7.97 12.82 -12.62
C ARG A 120 9.34 12.86 -11.94
N PRO A 121 9.78 13.97 -11.30
CA PRO A 121 11.12 14.03 -10.70
C PRO A 121 11.37 12.98 -9.61
N PRO A 122 10.44 12.73 -8.65
CA PRO A 122 10.61 11.65 -7.67
C PRO A 122 10.74 10.25 -8.32
N LEU A 123 9.93 9.96 -9.34
CA LEU A 123 9.98 8.65 -10.02
C LEU A 123 11.28 8.44 -10.79
N ILE A 124 11.85 9.50 -11.37
CA ILE A 124 13.18 9.45 -12.00
C ILE A 124 14.24 9.13 -10.94
N GLU A 125 14.17 9.75 -9.76
CA GLU A 125 15.13 9.49 -8.69
C GLU A 125 15.03 8.06 -8.17
N PHE A 126 13.81 7.56 -7.96
CA PHE A 126 13.56 6.16 -7.60
C PHE A 126 14.10 5.19 -8.65
N SER A 127 13.95 5.52 -9.94
CA SER A 127 14.48 4.71 -11.04
C SER A 127 16.01 4.68 -11.02
N LYS A 128 16.66 5.82 -10.80
CA LYS A 128 18.13 5.90 -10.68
C LYS A 128 18.65 5.13 -9.46
N GLN A 129 17.99 5.26 -8.32
CA GLN A 129 18.32 4.52 -7.10
C GLN A 129 18.21 3.00 -7.34
N ALA A 130 17.12 2.56 -7.96
CA ALA A 130 16.90 1.16 -8.31
C ALA A 130 17.95 0.64 -9.30
N LEU A 131 18.27 1.44 -10.32
CA LEU A 131 19.29 1.09 -11.32
C LEU A 131 20.69 1.01 -10.72
N LYS A 132 21.01 1.87 -9.75
CA LYS A 132 22.26 1.80 -8.99
C LYS A 132 22.39 0.45 -8.25
N VAL A 133 21.34 0.04 -7.53
CA VAL A 133 21.31 -1.26 -6.84
C VAL A 133 21.46 -2.43 -7.83
N TYR A 134 20.79 -2.35 -8.99
CA TYR A 134 20.93 -3.34 -10.05
C TYR A 134 22.37 -3.42 -10.58
N ASN A 135 22.98 -2.26 -10.88
CA ASN A 135 24.35 -2.18 -11.40
C ASN A 135 25.37 -2.75 -10.42
N GLU A 136 25.25 -2.41 -9.14
CA GLU A 136 26.12 -2.94 -8.08
C GLU A 136 25.98 -4.45 -7.94
N SER A 137 24.75 -4.98 -8.03
CA SER A 137 24.48 -6.42 -7.89
C SER A 137 24.91 -7.25 -9.11
N ASN A 138 24.91 -6.66 -10.30
CA ASN A 138 25.17 -7.36 -11.57
C ASN A 138 26.52 -6.98 -12.22
N ASN A 139 27.31 -6.12 -11.57
CA ASN A 139 28.55 -5.55 -12.11
C ASN A 139 28.35 -4.91 -13.51
N THR A 140 27.28 -4.12 -13.65
CA THR A 140 26.92 -3.40 -14.89
C THR A 140 27.00 -1.89 -14.72
N THR A 141 26.91 -1.14 -15.83
CA THR A 141 27.05 0.33 -15.85
C THR A 141 25.91 1.01 -16.62
N PHE A 142 24.66 0.55 -16.42
CA PHE A 142 23.50 1.18 -17.05
C PHE A 142 23.25 2.58 -16.48
N ILE A 143 22.89 3.52 -17.35
CA ILE A 143 22.50 4.89 -17.03
C ILE A 143 21.03 5.05 -17.39
N PHE A 144 20.27 5.69 -16.50
CA PHE A 144 18.86 6.00 -16.72
C PHE A 144 18.69 6.83 -18.00
N GLU A 145 17.75 6.41 -18.85
CA GLU A 145 17.43 7.07 -20.12
C GLU A 145 16.10 7.82 -20.02
N LYS A 146 15.01 7.09 -19.73
CA LYS A 146 13.66 7.65 -19.72
C LYS A 146 12.71 6.89 -18.82
N LEU A 147 11.74 7.61 -18.27
CA LEU A 147 10.59 7.01 -17.59
C LEU A 147 9.55 6.59 -18.63
N ILE A 148 9.03 5.36 -18.55
CA ILE A 148 8.04 4.83 -19.50
C ILE A 148 6.64 4.89 -18.89
N LYS A 149 6.45 4.24 -17.73
CA LYS A 149 5.19 4.24 -16.98
C LYS A 149 5.41 3.93 -15.51
N SER A 150 4.40 4.19 -14.69
CA SER A 150 4.39 3.81 -13.29
C SER A 150 2.98 3.42 -12.87
N ASN A 151 2.89 2.42 -11.99
CA ASN A 151 1.71 2.18 -11.18
C ASN A 151 2.05 2.46 -9.71
N ALA A 152 1.02 2.66 -8.89
CA ALA A 152 1.19 2.90 -7.46
C ALA A 152 0.16 2.13 -6.63
N GLN A 153 0.53 1.80 -5.41
CA GLN A 153 -0.32 1.17 -4.42
C GLN A 153 -0.16 1.88 -3.08
N CYS A 154 -1.29 2.21 -2.44
CA CYS A 154 -1.29 2.67 -1.06
C CYS A 154 -1.07 1.49 -0.11
N VAL A 155 0.01 1.55 0.67
CA VAL A 155 0.39 0.57 1.71
C VAL A 155 0.70 1.36 3.00
N ALA A 156 1.59 0.88 3.88
CA ALA A 156 2.21 1.71 4.91
C ALA A 156 3.20 2.72 4.28
N GLY A 157 2.71 3.55 3.37
CA GLY A 157 3.53 4.23 2.36
C GLY A 157 2.88 4.20 0.99
N THR A 158 3.70 4.41 -0.02
CA THR A 158 3.35 4.19 -1.42
C THR A 158 4.35 3.24 -2.03
N MET A 159 3.87 2.10 -2.55
CA MET A 159 4.67 1.21 -3.38
C MET A 159 4.54 1.66 -4.83
N PHE A 160 5.65 2.01 -5.46
CA PHE A 160 5.72 2.35 -6.87
C PHE A 160 6.22 1.16 -7.69
N TYR A 161 5.54 0.89 -8.80
CA TYR A 161 5.89 -0.14 -9.78
C TYR A 161 6.29 0.60 -11.06
N ILE A 162 7.58 0.83 -11.22
CA ILE A 162 8.13 1.75 -12.20
C ILE A 162 8.73 0.96 -13.36
N THR A 163 8.34 1.32 -14.58
CA THR A 163 8.97 0.82 -15.81
C THR A 163 9.74 1.97 -16.46
N PHE A 164 11.02 1.76 -16.72
CA PHE A 164 11.91 2.78 -17.27
C PHE A 164 12.93 2.19 -18.25
N GLY A 165 13.43 3.01 -19.16
CA GLY A 165 14.54 2.67 -20.05
C GLY A 165 15.88 3.06 -19.45
N ALA A 166 16.90 2.24 -19.69
CA ALA A 166 18.28 2.55 -19.36
C ALA A 166 19.23 2.00 -20.44
N GLN A 167 20.41 2.59 -20.53
CA GLN A 167 21.40 2.25 -21.54
C GLN A 167 22.82 2.14 -20.96
N SER A 168 23.63 1.27 -21.53
CA SER A 168 25.05 1.11 -21.22
C SER A 168 25.84 1.03 -22.53
N GLY A 169 26.48 2.14 -22.92
CA GLY A 169 27.05 2.27 -24.26
C GLY A 169 25.96 2.20 -25.33
N ASN A 170 26.05 1.22 -26.24
CA ASN A 170 25.05 1.01 -27.29
C ASN A 170 23.91 0.05 -26.89
N ILE A 171 23.98 -0.54 -25.68
CA ILE A 171 22.98 -1.51 -25.22
C ILE A 171 21.87 -0.77 -24.50
N HIS A 172 20.65 -0.88 -25.03
CA HIS A 172 19.44 -0.35 -24.41
C HIS A 172 18.67 -1.48 -23.72
N GLY A 173 17.94 -1.15 -22.66
CA GLY A 173 17.11 -2.12 -21.94
C GLY A 173 15.97 -1.46 -21.22
N ILE A 174 14.88 -2.20 -21.06
CA ILE A 174 13.76 -1.82 -20.20
C ILE A 174 13.99 -2.46 -18.83
N PHE A 175 13.71 -1.72 -17.78
CA PHE A 175 13.83 -2.14 -16.40
C PHE A 175 12.51 -1.96 -15.68
N ARG A 176 12.25 -2.87 -14.74
CA ARG A 176 11.09 -2.86 -13.86
C ARG A 176 11.58 -2.79 -12.41
N ALA A 177 11.18 -1.76 -11.69
CA ALA A 177 11.57 -1.55 -10.31
C ALA A 177 10.38 -1.39 -9.37
N ARG A 178 10.48 -1.98 -8.18
CA ARG A 178 9.59 -1.72 -7.06
C ARG A 178 10.29 -0.85 -6.03
N VAL A 179 9.69 0.28 -5.71
CA VAL A 179 10.25 1.23 -4.73
C VAL A 179 9.18 1.61 -3.72
N TRP A 180 9.48 1.40 -2.44
CA TRP A 180 8.59 1.75 -1.34
C TRP A 180 8.99 3.10 -0.76
N LYS A 181 8.11 4.09 -0.90
CA LYS A 181 8.20 5.37 -0.20
C LYS A 181 7.44 5.27 1.12
N LYS A 182 8.13 5.41 2.24
CA LYS A 182 7.53 5.33 3.58
C LYS A 182 6.80 6.63 3.92
N ILE A 183 5.80 6.56 4.83
CA ILE A 183 5.10 7.74 5.35
C ILE A 183 5.87 8.39 6.51
N MET A 184 6.40 7.58 7.44
CA MET A 184 6.95 8.07 8.70
C MET A 184 8.47 8.31 8.65
N ASP A 185 9.21 7.52 7.86
CA ASP A 185 10.64 7.73 7.65
C ASP A 185 10.85 8.57 6.39
N GLU A 186 11.75 9.55 6.43
CA GLU A 186 12.25 10.22 5.23
C GLU A 186 13.11 9.23 4.43
N GLY A 187 12.49 8.52 3.48
CA GLY A 187 13.25 7.63 2.62
C GLY A 187 12.41 6.80 1.65
N SER A 188 13.06 6.46 0.54
CA SER A 188 12.64 5.41 -0.38
C SER A 188 13.54 4.19 -0.26
N GLN A 189 12.92 3.02 -0.24
CA GLN A 189 13.61 1.74 -0.26
C GLN A 189 13.37 1.05 -1.60
N VAL A 190 14.46 0.67 -2.27
CA VAL A 190 14.38 -0.19 -3.45
C VAL A 190 14.07 -1.60 -2.98
N MET A 191 12.93 -2.14 -3.42
CA MET A 191 12.50 -3.50 -3.08
C MET A 191 12.97 -4.51 -4.12
N SER A 192 12.99 -4.13 -5.39
CA SER A 192 13.56 -4.93 -6.47
C SER A 192 13.82 -4.07 -7.71
N CYS A 193 14.79 -4.47 -8.51
CA CYS A 193 15.02 -3.93 -9.85
C CYS A 193 15.46 -5.08 -10.75
N GLU A 194 14.77 -5.29 -11.87
CA GLU A 194 15.07 -6.35 -12.82
C GLU A 194 15.07 -5.80 -14.26
N LYS A 195 15.96 -6.32 -15.10
CA LYS A 195 15.93 -6.04 -16.53
C LYS A 195 14.77 -6.84 -17.14
N TYR A 196 13.86 -6.16 -17.79
CA TYR A 196 12.72 -6.76 -18.47
C TYR A 196 13.16 -7.24 -19.85
N ILE A 197 12.96 -8.53 -20.12
CA ILE A 197 13.17 -9.15 -21.42
C ILE A 197 11.77 -9.38 -21.99
N GLU A 198 11.45 -8.69 -23.07
CA GLU A 198 10.23 -8.96 -23.82
C GLU A 198 10.51 -10.21 -24.66
N GLU A 199 10.09 -11.37 -24.15
CA GLU A 199 10.18 -12.61 -24.93
C GLU A 199 9.22 -12.48 -26.11
N HIS A 200 9.76 -12.21 -27.30
CA HIS A 200 9.04 -12.39 -28.54
C HIS A 200 8.85 -13.89 -28.76
N VAL A 201 7.68 -14.41 -28.37
CA VAL A 201 7.20 -15.75 -28.74
C VAL A 201 6.68 -15.72 -30.18
#